data_AF-A0AAW1IMM9-F1
#
_entry.id   AF-A0AAW1IMM9-F1
#
_cell.length_a   1.000
_cell.length_b   1.000
_cell.length_c   1.000
_cell.angle_alpha   90.00
_cell.angle_beta   90.00
_cell.angle_gamma   90.00
#
_symmetry.space_group_name_H-M   'P 1'
#
loop_
_entity.id
_entity.type
_entity.pdbx_description
1 polymer ?
#
loop_
_entity_poly.entity_id
_entity_poly.type
_entity_poly.pdbx_seq_one_letter_code
_entity_poly.pdbx_strand_id
1 'polypeptide(L)'
;MALTSSTQIIFVPKYRKGRCGRANITTTELDMDNDWIVDTGATNKANSGFIVPKDIPSNSWLRRGIDFEPNRHGIKPGRHWDGINRSNGREKQLSLRANEKKAIERKAYLWSISDM
;
A
#
# COMPACT_ATOMS: atom_id res chain seq x y z
N MET A 1 -46.68 -11.42 -9.94
CA MET A 1 -45.82 -11.54 -8.74
C MET A 1 -44.38 -11.62 -9.23
N ALA A 2 -43.65 -10.49 -9.26
CA ALA A 2 -42.27 -10.45 -9.74
C ALA A 2 -41.32 -10.44 -8.54
N LEU A 3 -40.44 -11.44 -8.50
CA LEU A 3 -39.45 -11.69 -7.46
C LEU A 3 -38.40 -10.56 -7.46
N THR A 4 -38.21 -9.90 -6.32
CA THR A 4 -37.16 -8.88 -6.16
C THR A 4 -35.82 -9.57 -5.91
N SER A 5 -34.89 -9.39 -6.84
CA SER A 5 -33.53 -9.92 -6.78
C SER A 5 -32.74 -9.22 -5.68
N SER A 6 -32.46 -9.94 -4.58
CA SER A 6 -31.59 -9.53 -3.48
C SER A 6 -30.18 -9.19 -3.99
N THR A 7 -29.86 -7.90 -4.07
CA THR A 7 -28.55 -7.43 -4.52
C THR A 7 -27.59 -7.41 -3.33
N GLN A 8 -26.76 -8.44 -3.19
CA GLN A 8 -25.67 -8.47 -2.21
C GLN A 8 -24.56 -7.51 -2.65
N ILE A 9 -24.43 -6.37 -1.97
CA ILE A 9 -23.28 -5.47 -2.14
C ILE A 9 -22.11 -6.08 -1.37
N ILE A 10 -21.34 -6.93 -2.04
CA ILE A 10 -20.06 -7.44 -1.53
C ILE A 10 -19.04 -6.31 -1.76
N PHE A 11 -18.66 -5.62 -0.70
CA PHE A 11 -17.55 -4.66 -0.75
C PHE A 11 -16.24 -5.44 -0.80
N VAL A 12 -15.82 -5.83 -2.02
CA VAL A 12 -14.49 -6.39 -2.27
C VAL A 12 -13.48 -5.26 -2.06
N PRO A 13 -12.53 -5.35 -1.12
CA PRO A 13 -11.46 -4.37 -1.05
C PRO A 13 -10.66 -4.49 -2.36
N LYS A 14 -10.70 -3.44 -3.19
CA LYS A 14 -9.85 -3.35 -4.38
C LYS A 14 -8.39 -3.32 -3.92
N TYR A 15 -7.77 -4.49 -3.80
CA TYR A 15 -6.34 -4.60 -4.06
C TYR A 15 -6.17 -4.29 -5.55
N ARG A 16 -5.87 -3.04 -5.84
CA ARG A 16 -5.70 -2.53 -7.20
C ARG A 16 -4.37 -3.11 -7.72
N LYS A 17 -4.42 -4.29 -8.33
CA LYS A 17 -3.29 -4.85 -9.08
C LYS A 17 -2.83 -3.80 -10.10
N GLY A 18 -1.65 -3.24 -9.86
CA GLY A 18 -0.92 -2.47 -10.86
C GLY A 18 -0.67 -3.37 -12.06
N ARG A 19 -1.10 -2.91 -13.23
CA ARG A 19 -0.94 -3.56 -14.52
C ARG A 19 0.55 -3.87 -14.74
N CYS A 20 0.91 -5.14 -14.89
CA CYS A 20 2.18 -5.55 -15.48
C CYS A 20 2.14 -5.21 -16.98
N GLY A 21 2.40 -3.96 -17.32
CA GLY A 21 2.53 -3.48 -18.68
C GLY A 21 3.90 -2.86 -18.85
N ARG A 22 4.70 -3.46 -19.73
CA ARG A 22 5.93 -2.87 -20.28
C ARG A 22 5.54 -1.52 -20.91
N ALA A 23 5.88 -0.41 -20.26
CA ALA A 23 5.63 0.93 -20.76
C ALA A 23 6.92 1.74 -20.69
N ASN A 24 7.32 2.21 -21.86
CA ASN A 24 8.47 3.05 -22.08
C ASN A 24 8.02 4.47 -21.70
N ILE A 25 8.68 5.02 -20.69
CA ILE A 25 8.63 6.37 -20.13
C ILE A 25 7.93 7.42 -21.01
N THR A 26 6.75 7.89 -20.56
CA THR A 26 6.32 9.31 -20.56
C THR A 26 5.16 9.48 -19.57
N THR A 27 5.46 9.74 -18.29
CA THR A 27 4.48 10.28 -17.34
C THR A 27 5.14 11.40 -16.55
N THR A 28 5.25 12.56 -17.18
CA THR A 28 5.20 13.82 -16.44
C THR A 28 3.73 14.02 -16.06
N GLU A 29 3.37 13.89 -14.77
CA GLU A 29 2.38 14.74 -14.06
C GLU A 29 1.73 14.19 -12.77
N LEU A 30 1.92 12.93 -12.30
CA LEU A 30 1.21 12.48 -11.06
C LEU A 30 1.98 11.62 -10.04
N ASP A 31 3.31 11.53 -10.08
CA ASP A 31 4.08 10.79 -9.04
C ASP A 31 4.86 11.75 -8.12
N MET A 32 4.16 12.49 -7.25
CA MET A 32 4.77 13.39 -6.25
C MET A 32 5.30 12.68 -4.99
N ASP A 33 5.29 11.34 -4.93
CA ASP A 33 5.44 10.59 -3.66
C ASP A 33 6.76 9.80 -3.49
N ASN A 34 7.75 9.96 -4.38
CA ASN A 34 9.00 9.18 -4.33
C ASN A 34 10.29 10.02 -4.25
N ASP A 35 10.20 11.33 -4.01
CA ASP A 35 11.36 12.24 -3.92
C ASP A 35 12.38 11.85 -2.84
N TRP A 36 11.98 11.05 -1.84
CA TRP A 36 12.85 10.58 -0.76
C TRP A 36 13.62 9.27 -1.09
N ILE A 37 13.30 8.60 -2.21
CA ILE A 37 13.99 7.39 -2.71
C ILE A 37 14.60 7.63 -4.10
N VAL A 38 14.84 8.88 -4.48
CA VAL A 38 15.57 9.14 -5.72
C VAL A 38 17.05 8.87 -5.45
N ASP A 39 17.55 7.77 -6.00
CA ASP A 39 18.97 7.47 -6.09
C ASP A 39 19.59 8.41 -7.12
N THR A 40 19.88 9.64 -6.72
CA THR A 40 20.96 10.38 -7.37
C THR A 40 22.21 9.58 -7.03
N GLY A 41 22.72 8.77 -7.98
CA GLY A 41 23.92 7.93 -7.80
C GLY A 41 25.22 8.69 -7.49
N ALA A 42 25.10 9.90 -6.93
CA ALA A 42 26.12 10.69 -6.33
C ALA A 42 26.51 10.09 -4.97
N THR A 43 27.66 9.41 -4.95
CA THR A 43 28.43 9.26 -3.72
C THR A 43 28.78 10.65 -3.21
N ASN A 44 28.09 11.14 -2.18
CA ASN A 44 28.47 12.37 -1.51
C ASN A 44 29.79 12.11 -0.78
N LYS A 45 30.92 12.45 -1.41
CA LYS A 45 32.20 12.59 -0.70
C LYS A 45 31.99 13.69 0.33
N ALA A 46 31.86 13.32 1.60
CA ALA A 46 32.02 14.29 2.67
C ALA A 46 33.44 14.84 2.58
N ASN A 47 33.63 16.11 2.94
CA ASN A 47 34.96 16.76 2.99
C ASN A 47 35.97 16.00 3.90
N SER A 48 35.49 15.02 4.68
CA SER A 48 36.26 14.13 5.54
C SER A 48 36.81 12.87 4.86
N GLY A 49 36.67 12.71 3.53
CA GLY A 49 37.18 11.53 2.81
C GLY A 49 36.41 10.22 3.08
N PHE A 50 35.44 10.24 3.99
CA PHE A 50 34.54 9.12 4.26
C PHE A 50 33.45 9.05 3.19
N ILE A 51 33.45 7.96 2.42
CA ILE A 51 32.44 7.69 1.39
C ILE A 51 31.33 6.86 2.05
N VAL A 52 30.12 7.44 2.16
CA VAL A 52 28.93 6.71 2.60
C VAL A 52 28.24 6.11 1.38
N PRO A 53 28.19 4.77 1.22
CA PRO A 53 27.45 4.15 0.13
C PRO A 53 25.97 4.53 0.22
N LYS A 54 25.45 5.16 -0.82
CA LYS A 54 24.04 5.52 -0.95
C LYS A 54 23.23 4.51 -1.76
N ASP A 55 23.94 3.58 -2.40
CA ASP A 55 23.37 2.58 -3.30
C ASP A 55 22.32 1.69 -2.64
N ILE A 56 21.35 1.29 -3.45
CA ILE A 56 20.30 0.36 -3.06
C ILE A 56 20.87 -1.07 -3.04
N PRO A 57 20.79 -1.80 -1.90
CA PRO A 57 21.35 -3.15 -1.81
C PRO A 57 20.59 -4.14 -2.72
N SER A 58 21.29 -5.18 -3.17
CA SER A 58 20.74 -6.20 -4.10
C SER A 58 19.48 -6.88 -3.54
N ASN A 59 19.46 -7.19 -2.25
CA ASN A 59 18.33 -7.81 -1.55
C ASN A 59 17.24 -6.80 -1.14
N SER A 60 17.31 -5.53 -1.56
CA SER A 60 16.23 -4.58 -1.26
C SER A 60 14.89 -5.02 -1.86
N TRP A 61 13.81 -4.67 -1.16
CA TRP A 61 12.46 -4.81 -1.68
C TRP A 61 12.25 -4.01 -2.98
N LEU A 62 12.96 -2.88 -3.14
CA LEU A 62 12.93 -2.03 -4.33
C LEU A 62 13.43 -2.76 -5.58
N ARG A 63 14.59 -3.43 -5.52
CA ARG A 63 15.13 -4.19 -6.66
C ARG A 63 14.30 -5.43 -6.99
N ARG A 64 13.66 -6.02 -5.99
CA ARG A 64 12.82 -7.22 -6.15
C ARG A 64 11.39 -6.91 -6.59
N GLY A 65 10.95 -5.66 -6.50
CA GLY A 65 9.56 -5.29 -6.80
C GLY A 65 8.54 -5.99 -5.90
N ILE A 66 8.87 -6.18 -4.62
CA ILE A 66 8.00 -6.84 -3.64
C ILE A 66 7.04 -5.81 -3.05
N ASP A 67 5.75 -6.13 -3.02
CA ASP A 67 4.75 -5.30 -2.34
C ASP A 67 4.93 -5.36 -0.81
N PHE A 68 4.70 -4.22 -0.13
CA PHE A 68 4.79 -4.12 1.32
C PHE A 68 3.40 -4.17 1.97
N GLU A 69 3.35 -4.66 3.20
CA GLU A 69 2.11 -4.65 3.99
C GLU A 69 1.74 -3.20 4.37
N PRO A 70 0.49 -2.76 4.14
CA PRO A 70 0.06 -1.43 4.53
C PRO A 70 0.04 -1.29 6.06
N ASN A 71 0.71 -0.27 6.56
CA ASN A 71 0.68 0.15 7.96
C ASN A 71 -0.39 1.23 8.15
N ARG A 72 -0.99 1.32 9.35
CA ARG A 72 -1.92 2.42 9.74
C ARG A 72 -1.38 3.82 9.42
N HIS A 73 -0.06 3.98 9.47
CA HIS A 73 0.60 5.26 9.25
C HIS A 73 0.97 5.55 7.78
N GLY A 74 0.71 4.64 6.84
CA GLY A 74 1.05 4.83 5.43
C GLY A 74 2.56 4.95 5.14
N ILE A 75 3.41 4.62 6.13
CA ILE A 75 4.86 4.71 6.00
C ILE A 75 5.36 3.55 5.15
N LYS A 76 6.06 3.89 4.06
CA LYS A 76 6.74 2.93 3.18
C LYS A 76 8.04 2.44 3.84
N PRO A 77 8.45 1.18 3.62
CA PRO A 77 9.70 0.65 4.16
C PRO A 77 10.93 1.28 3.48
N GLY A 78 12.04 1.41 4.22
CA GLY A 78 13.28 1.98 3.70
C GLY A 78 14.02 1.08 2.70
N ARG A 79 15.03 1.64 2.00
CA ARG A 79 15.78 0.93 0.92
C ARG A 79 16.44 -0.39 1.32
N HIS A 80 16.77 -0.57 2.60
CA HIS A 80 17.42 -1.80 3.10
C HIS A 80 16.43 -2.86 3.59
N TRP A 81 15.13 -2.59 3.49
CA TRP A 81 14.15 -3.59 3.91
C TRP A 81 14.15 -4.78 2.95
N ASP A 82 14.11 -5.96 3.55
CA ASP A 82 14.25 -7.26 2.90
C ASP A 82 12.92 -7.81 2.35
N GLY A 83 11.82 -7.04 2.32
CA GLY A 83 10.56 -7.52 1.75
C GLY A 83 9.84 -8.63 2.53
N ILE A 84 10.49 -9.26 3.52
CA ILE A 84 9.90 -10.32 4.33
C ILE A 84 9.15 -9.69 5.52
N ASN A 85 7.86 -10.02 5.63
CA ASN A 85 7.03 -9.62 6.76
C ASN A 85 7.43 -10.39 8.04
N ARG A 86 7.90 -9.65 9.05
CA ARG A 86 8.30 -10.17 10.38
C ARG A 86 7.41 -9.63 11.50
N SER A 87 6.15 -9.33 11.21
CA SER A 87 5.21 -8.75 12.17
C SER A 87 4.40 -9.82 12.93
N ASN A 88 3.86 -9.43 14.08
CA ASN A 88 2.95 -10.26 14.88
C ASN A 88 1.51 -10.27 14.32
N GLY A 89 1.25 -9.70 13.13
CA GLY A 89 -0.08 -9.65 12.51
C GLY A 89 -1.06 -8.59 13.07
N ARG A 90 -0.61 -7.70 13.97
CA ARG A 90 -1.45 -6.65 14.59
C ARG A 90 -2.13 -5.72 13.58
N GLU A 91 -1.40 -5.22 12.59
CA GLU A 91 -1.93 -4.28 11.59
C GLU A 91 -3.04 -4.91 10.74
N LYS A 92 -2.90 -6.20 10.41
CA LYS A 92 -3.92 -6.99 9.73
C LYS A 92 -5.18 -7.13 10.59
N GLN A 93 -5.03 -7.44 11.88
CA GLN A 93 -6.15 -7.55 12.81
C GLN A 93 -6.88 -6.21 13.01
N LEU A 94 -6.14 -5.11 13.12
CA LEU A 94 -6.73 -3.77 13.24
C LEU A 94 -7.53 -3.40 11.99
N SER A 95 -6.99 -3.68 10.81
CA SER A 95 -7.66 -3.46 9.53
C SER A 95 -8.97 -4.25 9.43
N LEU A 96 -8.95 -5.51 9.85
CA LEU A 96 -10.14 -6.36 9.88
C LEU A 96 -11.22 -5.80 10.82
N ARG A 97 -10.86 -5.47 12.07
CA ARG A 97 -11.80 -4.90 13.05
C ARG A 97 -12.42 -3.58 12.58
N ALA A 98 -11.63 -2.72 11.94
CA ALA A 98 -12.12 -1.46 11.40
C ALA A 98 -13.14 -1.70 10.25
N ASN A 99 -12.90 -2.69 9.39
CA ASN A 99 -13.83 -3.07 8.33
C ASN A 99 -15.11 -3.69 8.88
N GLU A 100 -15.01 -4.56 9.88
CA GLU A 100 -16.16 -5.15 10.57
C GLU A 100 -17.06 -4.08 11.20
N LYS A 101 -16.46 -3.13 11.93
CA LYS A 101 -17.20 -2.01 12.52
C LYS A 101 -17.96 -1.21 11.47
N LYS A 102 -17.29 -0.81 10.37
CA LYS A 102 -17.93 -0.09 9.25
C LYS A 102 -19.05 -0.89 8.60
N ALA A 103 -18.88 -2.21 8.46
CA ALA A 103 -19.89 -3.08 7.87
C ALA A 103 -21.13 -3.20 8.78
N ILE A 104 -20.95 -3.27 10.10
CA ILE A 104 -22.05 -3.32 11.08
C ILE A 104 -22.83 -2.00 11.06
N GLU A 105 -22.14 -0.87 11.13
CA GLU A 105 -22.76 0.46 11.08
C GLU A 105 -23.58 0.65 9.80
N ARG A 106 -23.03 0.24 8.65
CA ARG A 106 -23.72 0.27 7.35
C ARG A 106 -24.97 -0.59 7.35
N LYS A 107 -24.89 -1.81 7.90
CA LYS A 107 -26.04 -2.73 8.00
C LYS A 107 -27.13 -2.18 8.91
N ALA A 108 -26.75 -1.69 10.09
CA ALA A 108 -27.68 -1.11 11.06
C ALA A 108 -28.43 0.10 10.47
N TYR A 109 -27.72 0.97 9.74
CA TYR A 109 -28.34 2.08 9.04
C TYR A 109 -29.38 1.62 8.00
N LEU A 110 -29.03 0.65 7.14
CA LEU A 110 -29.96 0.12 6.14
C LEU A 110 -31.20 -0.52 6.76
N TRP A 111 -31.04 -1.22 7.90
CA TRP A 111 -32.15 -1.79 8.66
C TRP A 111 -33.05 -0.72 9.27
N SER A 112 -32.49 0.38 9.78
CA SER A 112 -33.28 1.46 10.35
C SER A 112 -34.11 2.23 9.31
N ILE A 113 -33.65 2.27 8.06
CA ILE A 113 -34.36 2.97 6.98
C ILE A 113 -35.50 2.14 6.42
N SER A 114 -35.37 0.81 6.38
CA SER A 114 -36.41 -0.03 5.76
C SER A 114 -37.75 -0.03 6.50
N ASP A 115 -37.80 0.47 7.73
CA ASP A 115 -38.99 0.52 8.58
C ASP A 115 -39.65 1.93 8.64
N MET A 116 -39.16 2.88 7.82
CA MET A 116 -39.70 4.25 7.67
C MET A 116 -40.32 4.43 6.29
#